data_AF-A0A962QI21-F1
#
_entry.id   AF-A0A962QI21-F1
#
_cell.length_a   1.000
_cell.length_b   1.000
_cell.length_c   1.000
_cell.angle_alpha   90.00
_cell.angle_beta   90.00
_cell.angle_gamma   90.00
#
_symmetry.space_group_name_H-M   'P 1'
#
loop_
_entity.id
_entity.type
_entity.pdbx_description
1 polymer ?
#
loop_
_entity_poly.entity_id
_entity_poly.type
_entity_poly.pdbx_seq_one_letter_code
_entity_poly.pdbx_strand_id
1 'polypeptide(L)'
;MYDFLTLLAVLGFGALIYKYFKDQAKFKARYKTLLENPRTIIGKPKSRRFDMDSFPIVGESFHQGNIRKIVEEDDEYAEIEFVHEPNNLHDENGMAIAVVSQHGTIGHLAQGSPEQKFIYDMLQNGDDYECEAEIYGGTKAKPSYGVWLSLAVSD
;
A
#
# COMPACT_ATOMS: atom_id res chain seq x y z
N MET A 1 21.53 -12.34 40.61
CA MET A 1 21.33 -13.56 39.81
C MET A 1 20.17 -13.25 38.88
N TYR A 2 20.43 -12.91 37.63
CA TYR A 2 19.38 -12.49 36.70
C TYR A 2 18.59 -13.73 36.27
N ASP A 3 17.27 -13.66 36.44
CA ASP A 3 16.36 -14.76 36.16
C ASP A 3 16.39 -15.10 34.66
N PHE A 4 16.42 -16.39 34.33
CA PHE A 4 16.52 -16.90 32.95
C PHE A 4 15.40 -16.36 32.04
N LEU A 5 14.23 -16.05 32.62
CA LEU A 5 13.11 -15.40 31.96
C LEU A 5 13.41 -13.97 31.48
N THR A 6 14.18 -13.20 32.24
CA THR A 6 14.58 -11.84 31.87
C THR A 6 15.48 -11.83 30.64
N LEU A 7 16.35 -12.83 30.52
CA LEU A 7 17.26 -12.98 29.38
C LEU A 7 16.49 -13.31 28.08
N LEU A 8 15.48 -14.17 28.18
CA LEU A 8 14.62 -14.53 27.05
C LEU A 8 13.76 -13.35 26.57
N ALA A 9 13.23 -12.53 27.48
CA ALA A 9 12.45 -11.35 27.13
C ALA A 9 13.27 -10.29 26.38
N VAL A 10 14.52 -10.04 26.81
CA VAL A 10 15.42 -9.09 26.14
C VAL A 10 15.82 -9.59 24.75
N LEU A 11 16.08 -10.89 24.59
CA LEU A 11 16.41 -11.49 23.29
C LEU A 11 15.21 -11.46 22.33
N GLY A 12 14.00 -11.76 22.82
CA GLY A 12 12.77 -11.70 22.04
C GLY A 12 12.46 -10.28 21.55
N PHE A 13 12.57 -9.29 22.45
CA PHE A 13 12.35 -7.88 22.10
C PHE A 13 13.43 -7.35 21.13
N GLY A 14 14.69 -7.75 21.34
CA GLY A 14 15.78 -7.44 20.41
C GLY A 14 15.57 -8.02 19.02
N ALA A 15 15.05 -9.24 18.91
CA ALA A 15 14.72 -9.87 17.63
C ALA A 15 13.55 -9.16 16.92
N LEU A 16 12.54 -8.71 17.67
CA LEU A 16 11.40 -7.96 17.12
C LEU A 16 11.83 -6.60 16.58
N ILE A 17 12.64 -5.86 17.35
CA ILE A 17 13.24 -4.60 16.94
C ILE A 17 14.14 -4.80 15.71
N TYR A 18 14.99 -5.83 15.73
CA TYR A 18 15.86 -6.13 14.60
C TYR A 18 15.08 -6.46 13.33
N LYS A 19 14.00 -7.25 13.43
CA LYS A 19 13.11 -7.55 12.31
C LYS A 19 12.47 -6.28 11.75
N TYR A 20 11.91 -5.45 12.62
CA TYR A 20 11.32 -4.15 12.26
C TYR A 20 12.31 -3.24 11.49
N PHE A 21 13.53 -3.07 12.02
CA PHE A 21 14.56 -2.26 11.34
C PHE A 21 15.08 -2.90 10.04
N LYS A 22 15.15 -4.23 9.98
CA LYS A 22 15.56 -4.95 8.77
C LYS A 22 14.53 -4.84 7.67
N ASP A 23 13.24 -4.85 8.01
CA ASP A 23 12.15 -4.72 7.05
C ASP A 23 12.02 -3.27 6.56
N GLN A 24 12.22 -2.28 7.44
CA GLN A 24 12.42 -0.86 7.06
C GLN A 24 13.62 -0.67 6.10
N ALA A 25 14.73 -1.37 6.33
CA ALA A 25 15.90 -1.30 5.46
C ALA A 25 15.67 -1.98 4.10
N LYS A 26 14.93 -3.10 4.07
CA LYS A 26 14.49 -3.74 2.82
C LYS A 26 13.53 -2.86 2.04
N PHE A 27 12.59 -2.19 2.72
CA PHE A 27 11.70 -1.21 2.11
C PHE A 27 12.52 -0.10 1.45
N LYS A 28 13.47 0.50 2.17
CA LYS A 28 14.39 1.52 1.62
C LYS A 28 15.25 1.01 0.46
N ALA A 29 15.73 -0.23 0.52
CA ALA A 29 16.53 -0.83 -0.56
C ALA A 29 15.66 -1.12 -1.80
N ARG A 30 14.42 -1.57 -1.61
CA ARG A 30 13.46 -1.84 -2.68
C ARG A 30 12.97 -0.54 -3.32
N TYR A 31 12.74 0.50 -2.51
CA TYR A 31 12.50 1.87 -2.94
C TYR A 31 13.67 2.40 -3.79
N LYS A 32 14.91 2.15 -3.39
CA LYS A 32 16.10 2.51 -4.19
C LYS A 32 16.14 1.78 -5.54
N THR A 33 15.81 0.49 -5.58
CA THR A 33 15.72 -0.24 -6.86
C THR A 33 14.52 0.16 -7.72
N LEU A 34 13.43 0.67 -7.12
CA LEU A 34 12.30 1.23 -7.86
C LEU A 34 12.64 2.60 -8.45
N LEU A 35 13.45 3.42 -7.75
CA LEU A 35 14.01 4.68 -8.26
C LEU A 35 15.03 4.49 -9.40
N GLU A 36 15.67 3.33 -9.50
CA GLU A 36 16.64 2.99 -10.55
C GLU A 36 15.96 2.53 -11.86
N ASN A 37 14.63 2.38 -11.87
CA ASN A 37 13.79 2.14 -13.04
C ASN A 37 12.91 3.39 -13.24
N PRO A 38 12.76 3.99 -14.43
CA PRO A 38 12.07 5.27 -14.59
C PRO A 38 10.53 5.09 -14.54
N ARG A 39 10.01 4.62 -13.40
CA ARG A 39 8.62 4.78 -12.99
C ARG A 39 8.61 5.90 -11.96
N THR A 40 7.92 6.98 -12.28
CA THR A 40 7.89 8.18 -11.45
C THR A 40 7.13 7.87 -10.16
N ILE A 41 7.85 7.61 -9.06
CA ILE A 41 7.27 7.58 -7.72
C ILE A 41 7.27 9.03 -7.23
N ILE A 42 6.08 9.63 -7.09
CA ILE A 42 5.91 10.99 -6.58
C ILE A 42 4.97 10.90 -5.37
N GLY A 43 5.42 11.42 -4.23
CA GLY A 43 4.67 11.46 -2.97
C GLY A 43 5.31 10.62 -1.87
N LYS A 44 5.40 11.19 -0.66
CA LYS A 44 5.74 10.46 0.57
C LYS A 44 4.59 10.62 1.57
N PRO A 45 4.13 9.53 2.20
CA PRO A 45 3.06 9.60 3.19
C PRO A 45 3.50 10.34 4.48
N LYS A 46 2.62 11.19 5.01
CA LYS A 46 2.77 11.90 6.29
C LYS A 46 1.50 11.73 7.13
N SER A 47 1.67 11.24 8.34
CA SER A 47 0.59 10.85 9.26
C SER A 47 -0.39 11.96 9.70
N ARG A 48 -1.70 11.64 9.56
CA ARG A 48 -2.91 12.07 10.32
C ARG A 48 -3.69 13.31 9.84
N ARG A 49 -4.84 13.11 9.17
CA ARG A 49 -6.26 13.17 9.66
C ARG A 49 -7.21 13.24 8.44
N PHE A 50 -8.24 12.37 8.46
CA PHE A 50 -9.14 12.02 7.36
C PHE A 50 -10.26 13.02 7.06
N ASP A 51 -10.48 13.37 5.78
CA ASP A 51 -11.69 14.00 5.23
C ASP A 51 -11.79 13.84 3.68
N MET A 52 -11.51 12.66 3.10
CA MET A 52 -12.00 12.31 1.75
C MET A 52 -12.69 10.95 1.73
N ASP A 53 -13.76 10.90 0.94
CA ASP A 53 -14.63 9.78 0.67
C ASP A 53 -13.86 8.48 0.38
N SER A 54 -14.27 7.40 1.04
CA SER A 54 -13.72 6.08 0.77
C SER A 54 -14.14 5.61 -0.62
N PHE A 55 -13.20 5.12 -1.44
CA PHE A 55 -13.52 4.56 -2.76
C PHE A 55 -12.94 3.15 -2.96
N PRO A 56 -13.63 2.29 -3.74
CA PRO A 56 -13.20 0.93 -3.94
C PRO A 56 -12.13 0.85 -5.02
N ILE A 57 -11.31 -0.20 -4.97
CA ILE A 57 -10.45 -0.59 -6.10
C ILE A 57 -11.08 -1.74 -6.89
N VAL A 58 -10.58 -1.97 -8.09
CA VAL A 58 -10.97 -3.10 -8.94
C VAL A 58 -9.79 -4.02 -9.20
N GLY A 59 -10.06 -5.24 -9.67
CA GLY A 59 -9.01 -6.22 -10.00
C GLY A 59 -8.38 -6.92 -8.79
N GLU A 60 -8.82 -6.63 -7.57
CA GLU A 60 -8.36 -7.24 -6.32
C GLU A 60 -8.40 -8.78 -6.31
N SER A 61 -9.32 -9.40 -7.06
CA SER A 61 -9.42 -10.85 -7.22
C SER A 61 -8.17 -11.48 -7.87
N PHE A 62 -7.45 -10.73 -8.71
CA PHE A 62 -6.18 -11.17 -9.31
C PHE A 62 -4.98 -11.00 -8.37
N HIS A 63 -5.17 -10.28 -7.26
CA HIS A 63 -4.11 -9.88 -6.34
C HIS A 63 -4.30 -10.38 -4.89
N GLN A 64 -5.20 -11.34 -4.68
CA GLN A 64 -5.52 -11.90 -3.36
C GLN A 64 -4.29 -12.41 -2.58
N GLY A 65 -3.24 -12.88 -3.28
CA GLY A 65 -2.00 -13.32 -2.65
C GLY A 65 -1.20 -12.19 -2.01
N ASN A 66 -1.26 -10.97 -2.58
CA ASN A 66 -0.61 -9.80 -2.00
C ASN A 66 -1.47 -9.23 -0.87
N ILE A 67 -2.79 -9.17 -1.04
CA ILE A 67 -3.73 -8.69 -0.02
C ILE A 67 -3.67 -9.57 1.23
N ARG A 68 -3.61 -10.90 1.06
CA ARG A 68 -3.46 -11.85 2.18
C ARG A 68 -2.21 -11.58 3.02
N LYS A 69 -1.09 -11.23 2.39
CA LYS A 69 0.16 -10.94 3.10
C LYS A 69 0.03 -9.68 3.96
N ILE A 70 -0.70 -8.67 3.49
CA ILE A 70 -0.99 -7.49 4.31
C ILE A 70 -1.75 -7.91 5.56
N VAL A 71 -2.86 -8.65 5.41
CA VAL A 71 -3.69 -9.08 6.54
C VAL A 71 -2.92 -9.93 7.54
N GLU A 72 -1.98 -10.76 7.06
CA GLU A 72 -1.13 -11.60 7.91
C GLU A 72 -0.06 -10.81 8.68
N GLU A 73 0.31 -9.60 8.24
CA GLU A 73 1.45 -8.83 8.78
C GLU A 73 1.03 -7.51 9.50
N ASP A 74 -0.02 -6.82 9.05
CA ASP A 74 -0.29 -5.40 9.38
C ASP A 74 -1.72 -5.09 9.93
N ASP A 75 -2.43 -6.08 10.48
CA ASP A 75 -3.73 -5.87 11.18
C ASP A 75 -4.79 -5.10 10.34
N GLU A 76 -5.04 -5.56 9.11
CA GLU A 76 -6.13 -5.11 8.20
C GLU A 76 -5.97 -3.73 7.55
N TYR A 77 -4.92 -2.97 7.87
CA TYR A 77 -4.58 -1.70 7.23
C TYR A 77 -3.26 -1.77 6.48
N ALA A 78 -3.15 -1.06 5.36
CA ALA A 78 -1.88 -0.88 4.67
C ALA A 78 -1.70 0.54 4.14
N GLU A 79 -0.49 1.06 4.28
CA GLU A 79 -0.02 2.20 3.52
C GLU A 79 0.08 1.81 2.03
N ILE A 80 -0.45 2.65 1.16
CA ILE A 80 -0.42 2.39 -0.29
C ILE A 80 0.22 3.53 -1.07
N GLU A 81 0.74 3.17 -2.24
CA GLU A 81 1.23 4.10 -3.25
C GLU A 81 0.40 3.92 -4.53
N PHE A 82 0.15 5.04 -5.22
CA PHE A 82 -0.41 5.03 -6.57
C PHE A 82 0.71 5.04 -7.61
N VAL A 83 0.61 4.14 -8.59
CA VAL A 83 1.59 4.04 -9.68
C VAL A 83 0.87 4.19 -11.01
N HIS A 84 1.26 5.21 -11.77
CA HIS A 84 0.78 5.40 -13.14
C HIS A 84 1.40 4.38 -14.10
N GLU A 85 0.56 3.69 -14.88
CA GLU A 85 0.92 2.68 -15.87
C GLU A 85 0.56 3.13 -17.29
N PRO A 86 1.36 4.02 -17.93
CA PRO A 86 1.02 4.60 -19.24
C PRO A 86 0.96 3.58 -20.39
N ASN A 87 1.55 2.40 -20.20
CA ASN A 87 1.60 1.33 -21.20
C ASN A 87 0.65 0.16 -20.86
N ASN A 88 -0.34 0.39 -19.98
CA ASN A 88 -1.30 -0.65 -19.63
C ASN A 88 -2.22 -0.96 -20.83
N LEU A 89 -2.19 -2.21 -21.31
CA LEU A 89 -2.95 -2.64 -22.49
C LEU A 89 -4.47 -2.63 -22.29
N HIS A 90 -4.94 -2.49 -21.05
CA HIS A 90 -6.35 -2.52 -20.70
C HIS A 90 -6.95 -1.13 -20.51
N ASP A 91 -6.14 -0.07 -20.52
CA ASP A 91 -6.63 1.32 -20.47
C ASP A 91 -6.25 2.08 -21.74
N GLU A 92 -7.21 2.18 -22.66
CA GLU A 92 -7.05 2.90 -23.93
C GLU A 92 -6.71 4.38 -23.76
N ASN A 93 -7.01 4.97 -22.59
CA ASN A 93 -6.69 6.37 -22.30
C ASN A 93 -5.27 6.55 -21.75
N GLY A 94 -4.55 5.45 -21.46
CA GLY A 94 -3.19 5.49 -20.89
C GLY A 94 -3.15 6.09 -19.47
N MET A 95 -4.27 6.11 -18.74
CA MET A 95 -4.38 6.68 -17.39
C MET A 95 -4.45 5.61 -16.30
N ALA A 96 -4.07 4.36 -16.59
CA ALA A 96 -4.19 3.26 -15.64
C ALA A 96 -3.39 3.57 -14.37
N ILE A 97 -4.06 3.50 -13.21
CA ILE A 97 -3.44 3.71 -11.91
C ILE A 97 -3.50 2.39 -11.14
N ALA A 98 -2.33 1.82 -10.87
CA ALA A 98 -2.17 0.69 -9.99
C ALA A 98 -2.12 1.16 -8.54
N VAL A 99 -2.75 0.38 -7.65
CA VAL A 99 -2.72 0.57 -6.21
C VAL A 99 -1.75 -0.47 -5.64
N VAL A 100 -0.68 0.00 -4.99
CA VAL A 100 0.47 -0.82 -4.65
C VAL A 100 0.74 -0.75 -3.16
N SER A 101 0.92 -1.90 -2.52
CA SER A 101 1.43 -2.00 -1.15
C SER A 101 2.88 -2.51 -1.13
N GLN A 102 3.46 -2.65 0.05
CA GLN A 102 4.78 -3.27 0.23
C GLN A 102 4.89 -4.70 -0.35
N HIS A 103 3.77 -5.41 -0.50
CA HIS A 103 3.72 -6.76 -1.07
C HIS A 103 3.49 -6.78 -2.59
N GLY A 104 3.22 -5.63 -3.22
CA GLY A 104 2.99 -5.47 -4.64
C GLY A 104 1.60 -4.90 -4.95
N THR A 105 1.21 -4.95 -6.23
CA THR A 105 -0.11 -4.48 -6.66
C THR A 105 -1.22 -5.25 -5.96
N ILE A 106 -2.19 -4.51 -5.43
CA ILE A 106 -3.40 -5.05 -4.78
C ILE A 106 -4.67 -4.79 -5.59
N GLY A 107 -4.59 -3.91 -6.59
CA GLY A 107 -5.64 -3.66 -7.56
C GLY A 107 -5.35 -2.41 -8.37
N HIS A 108 -6.39 -1.87 -8.98
CA HIS A 108 -6.35 -0.68 -9.82
C HIS A 108 -7.52 0.25 -9.52
N LEU A 109 -7.37 1.53 -9.86
CA LEU A 109 -8.52 2.43 -9.91
C LEU A 109 -9.40 2.05 -11.10
N ALA A 110 -10.72 2.20 -10.93
CA ALA A 110 -11.67 1.87 -11.96
C ALA A 110 -11.49 2.79 -13.19
N GLN A 111 -11.42 2.18 -14.37
CA GLN A 111 -11.23 2.93 -15.61
C GLN A 111 -12.38 3.92 -15.84
N GLY A 112 -12.03 5.18 -16.13
CA GLY A 112 -12.97 6.26 -16.38
C GLY A 112 -13.66 6.81 -15.13
N SER A 113 -13.27 6.37 -13.92
CA SER A 113 -13.86 6.88 -12.70
C SER A 113 -13.35 8.29 -12.37
N PRO A 114 -14.13 9.13 -11.67
CA PRO A 114 -13.67 10.44 -11.21
C PRO A 114 -12.38 10.35 -10.38
N GLU A 115 -12.25 9.30 -9.57
CA GLU A 115 -11.08 9.04 -8.72
C GLU A 115 -9.84 8.71 -9.54
N GLN A 116 -9.97 7.92 -10.61
CA GLN A 116 -8.84 7.65 -11.52
C GLN A 116 -8.29 8.96 -12.08
N LYS A 117 -9.17 9.84 -12.57
CA LYS A 117 -8.77 11.13 -13.11
C LYS A 117 -8.15 12.03 -12.05
N PHE A 118 -8.78 12.13 -10.89
CA PHE A 118 -8.28 12.95 -9.78
C PHE A 118 -6.88 12.51 -9.34
N ILE A 119 -6.68 11.22 -9.12
CA ILE A 119 -5.38 10.67 -8.73
C ILE A 119 -4.36 10.81 -9.86
N TYR A 120 -4.77 10.64 -11.11
CA TYR A 120 -3.88 10.87 -12.24
C TYR A 120 -3.37 12.31 -12.28
N ASP A 121 -4.28 13.30 -12.18
CA ASP A 121 -3.93 14.72 -12.19
C ASP A 121 -3.03 15.07 -10.99
N MET A 122 -3.35 14.56 -9.79
CA MET A 122 -2.56 14.69 -8.56
C MET A 122 -1.13 14.18 -8.75
N LEU A 123 -0.97 12.98 -9.35
CA LEU A 123 0.34 12.41 -9.65
C LEU A 123 1.11 13.24 -10.69
N GLN A 124 0.45 13.81 -11.70
CA GLN A 124 1.11 14.66 -12.70
C GLN A 124 1.61 15.98 -12.10
N ASN A 125 0.86 16.55 -11.17
CA ASN A 125 1.25 17.78 -10.46
C ASN A 125 2.34 17.53 -9.43
N GLY A 126 2.48 16.28 -8.99
CA GLY A 126 3.45 15.87 -7.98
C GLY A 126 3.03 16.27 -6.57
N ASP A 127 1.73 16.25 -6.31
CA ASP A 127 1.15 16.60 -5.02
C ASP A 127 1.49 15.54 -3.96
N ASP A 128 1.66 15.96 -2.71
CA ASP A 128 1.86 15.06 -1.57
C ASP A 128 0.50 14.50 -1.11
N TYR A 129 0.43 13.19 -0.90
CA TYR A 129 -0.76 12.49 -0.42
C TYR A 129 -0.42 11.45 0.65
N GLU A 130 -1.42 11.13 1.47
CA GLU A 130 -1.45 9.98 2.36
C GLU A 130 -2.65 9.12 1.95
N CYS A 131 -2.44 7.83 1.78
CA CYS A 131 -3.51 6.91 1.44
C CYS A 131 -3.37 5.60 2.20
N GLU A 132 -4.45 5.19 2.84
CA GLU A 132 -4.54 3.93 3.56
C GLU A 132 -5.56 3.02 2.88
N ALA A 133 -5.23 1.73 2.85
CA ALA A 133 -6.12 0.66 2.42
C ALA A 133 -6.74 -0.02 3.65
N GLU A 134 -8.07 -0.02 3.73
CA GLU A 134 -8.84 -0.83 4.67
C GLU A 134 -9.25 -2.14 4.00
N ILE A 135 -8.79 -3.26 4.54
CA ILE A 135 -9.04 -4.60 3.98
C ILE A 135 -10.23 -5.23 4.69
N TYR A 136 -11.16 -5.78 3.92
CA TYR A 136 -12.34 -6.48 4.44
C TYR A 136 -12.52 -7.84 3.79
N GLY A 137 -13.28 -8.74 4.44
CA GLY A 137 -13.55 -10.08 3.91
C GLY A 137 -12.60 -11.13 4.50
N GLY A 138 -12.17 -12.09 3.68
CA GLY A 138 -11.34 -13.22 4.14
C GLY A 138 -12.01 -14.19 5.12
N THR A 139 -13.32 -14.06 5.31
CA THR A 139 -14.09 -14.93 6.21
C THR A 139 -14.53 -16.21 5.51
N LYS A 140 -15.01 -17.20 6.25
CA LYS A 140 -15.61 -18.41 5.63
C LYS A 140 -16.78 -18.09 4.69
N ALA A 141 -17.54 -17.03 4.98
CA ALA A 141 -18.68 -16.59 4.17
C ALA A 141 -18.25 -15.73 2.96
N LYS A 142 -17.13 -15.02 3.07
CA LYS A 142 -16.52 -14.22 1.99
C LYS A 142 -15.01 -14.49 1.96
N PRO A 143 -14.56 -15.58 1.30
CA PRO A 143 -13.16 -16.00 1.36
C PRO A 143 -12.19 -15.05 0.65
N SER A 144 -12.71 -14.21 -0.25
CA SER A 144 -11.93 -13.15 -0.89
C SER A 144 -11.87 -11.91 -0.02
N TYR A 145 -10.73 -11.24 -0.09
CA TYR A 145 -10.53 -9.91 0.45
C TYR A 145 -10.95 -8.88 -0.59
N GLY A 146 -11.58 -7.80 -0.13
CA GLY A 146 -11.71 -6.57 -0.91
C GLY A 146 -11.04 -5.41 -0.19
N VAL A 147 -10.87 -4.30 -0.89
CA VAL A 147 -10.13 -3.14 -0.38
C VAL A 147 -10.89 -1.84 -0.60
N TRP A 148 -10.96 -1.02 0.46
CA TRP A 148 -11.36 0.39 0.39
C TRP A 148 -10.15 1.28 0.58
N LEU A 149 -10.08 2.37 -0.16
CA LEU A 149 -9.03 3.37 0.01
C LEU A 149 -9.59 4.57 0.76
N SER A 150 -8.77 5.12 1.65
CA SER A 150 -9.01 6.40 2.31
C SER A 150 -7.85 7.32 1.99
N LEU A 151 -8.15 8.42 1.31
CA LEU A 151 -7.17 9.38 0.83
C LEU A 151 -7.18 10.63 1.70
N ALA A 152 -6.02 11.23 1.90
CA ALA A 152 -5.86 12.58 2.41
C ALA A 152 -4.81 13.29 1.55
N VAL A 153 -5.17 14.44 1.00
CA VAL A 153 -4.26 15.27 0.20
C VAL A 153 -3.76 16.42 1.07
N SER A 154 -2.45 16.69 1.04
CA SER A 154 -1.87 17.81 1.77
C SER A 154 -1.91 19.08 0.91
N ASP A 155 -2.37 20.19 1.48
CA ASP A 155 -2.31 21.54 0.88
C ASP A 155 -0.88 22.07 0.72
#